data_AF-A0A846DC31-F1
#
_entry.id   AF-A0A846DC31-F1
#
_cell.length_a   1.000
_cell.length_b   1.000
_cell.length_c   1.000
_cell.angle_alpha   90.00
_cell.angle_beta   90.00
_cell.angle_gamma   90.00
#
_symmetry.space_group_name_H-M   'P 1'
#
loop_
_entity.id
_entity.type
_entity.pdbx_description
1 polymer ?
#
loop_
_entity_poly.entity_id
_entity_poly.type
_entity_poly.pdbx_seq_one_letter_code
_entity_poly.pdbx_strand_id
1 'polypeptide(L)'
;MSEISLNYPAFLSLNQSAEVANEVTDTDDIQVINHQQWNYEGGWKNVLNNFRLLIQPIMMLWLIFPWLDILPNSKLGLGLNQLISEINQCQSFFYSG
;
A
#
# COMPACT_ATOMS: atom_id res chain seq x y z
N MET A 1 8.64 20.60 -22.40
CA MET A 1 7.80 20.06 -21.31
C MET A 1 6.55 19.54 -21.98
N SER A 2 6.43 18.22 -22.18
CA SER A 2 5.28 17.64 -22.88
C SER A 2 4.21 17.28 -21.86
N GLU A 3 3.07 17.97 -21.91
CA GLU A 3 1.87 17.66 -21.16
C GLU A 3 1.35 16.27 -21.55
N ILE A 4 1.15 15.39 -20.57
CA ILE A 4 0.59 14.05 -20.80
C ILE A 4 -0.92 14.21 -20.97
N SER A 5 -1.42 14.08 -22.20
CA SER A 5 -2.85 14.14 -22.50
C SER A 5 -3.54 12.81 -22.14
N LEU A 6 -4.58 12.88 -21.33
CA LEU A 6 -5.40 11.72 -20.92
C LEU A 6 -6.24 11.11 -22.06
N ASN A 7 -6.24 11.72 -23.25
CA ASN A 7 -6.94 11.20 -24.44
C ASN A 7 -6.09 10.24 -25.28
N TYR A 8 -4.92 9.81 -24.78
CA TYR A 8 -4.10 8.85 -25.50
C TYR A 8 -4.76 7.46 -25.54
N PRO A 9 -4.65 6.70 -26.65
CA PRO A 9 -5.28 5.38 -26.80
C PRO A 9 -4.96 4.41 -25.66
N ALA A 10 -3.72 4.46 -25.15
CA ALA A 10 -3.30 3.65 -24.00
C ALA A 10 -4.12 3.96 -22.73
N PHE A 11 -4.43 5.22 -22.45
CA PHE A 11 -5.23 5.61 -21.28
C PHE A 11 -6.73 5.35 -21.48
N LEU A 12 -7.24 5.45 -22.70
CA LEU A 12 -8.62 5.10 -23.02
C LEU A 12 -8.89 3.61 -22.80
N SER A 13 -7.94 2.74 -23.17
CA SER A 13 -8.05 1.29 -22.92
C SER A 13 -8.06 0.93 -21.43
N LEU A 14 -7.38 1.72 -20.59
CA LEU A 14 -7.41 1.54 -19.13
C LEU A 14 -8.77 1.93 -18.54
N ASN A 15 -9.38 3.02 -19.02
CA ASN A 15 -10.72 3.42 -18.58
C ASN A 15 -11.79 2.40 -18.97
N GLN A 16 -11.74 1.85 -20.19
CA GLN A 16 -12.66 0.80 -20.63
C GLN A 16 -12.49 -0.49 -19.83
N SER A 17 -11.25 -0.86 -19.48
CA SER A 17 -10.99 -2.01 -18.61
C SER A 17 -11.49 -1.80 -17.18
N ALA A 18 -11.48 -0.55 -16.68
CA ALA A 18 -12.03 -0.21 -15.37
C ALA A 18 -13.56 -0.30 -15.35
N GLU A 19 -14.23 0.12 -16.43
CA GLU A 19 -15.69 -0.01 -16.59
C GLU A 19 -16.13 -1.48 -16.62
N VAL A 20 -15.41 -2.33 -17.37
CA VAL A 20 -15.68 -3.78 -17.44
C VAL A 20 -15.36 -4.49 -16.12
N ALA A 21 -14.38 -4.02 -15.35
CA ALA A 21 -14.10 -4.55 -14.02
C ALA A 21 -15.18 -4.19 -12.98
N ASN A 22 -15.93 -3.09 -13.19
CA ASN A 22 -17.00 -2.67 -12.28
C ASN A 22 -18.32 -3.43 -12.51
N GLU A 23 -18.51 -4.10 -13.65
CA GLU A 23 -19.68 -4.96 -13.90
C GLU A 23 -19.50 -6.40 -13.39
N VAL A 24 -18.26 -6.79 -13.09
CA VAL A 24 -17.95 -8.07 -12.46
C VAL A 24 -17.94 -7.87 -10.94
N THR A 25 -18.93 -8.49 -10.29
CA THR A 25 -19.00 -8.94 -8.90
C THR A 25 -19.39 -7.98 -7.77
N ASP A 26 -20.60 -7.40 -7.83
CA ASP A 26 -21.31 -7.03 -6.59
C ASP A 26 -21.75 -8.30 -5.82
N THR A 27 -22.04 -9.40 -6.50
CA THR A 27 -22.64 -10.60 -5.87
C THR A 27 -21.64 -11.46 -5.10
N ASP A 28 -20.38 -11.56 -5.57
CA ASP A 28 -19.33 -12.32 -4.87
C ASP A 28 -18.74 -11.55 -3.69
N ASP A 29 -18.60 -10.21 -3.82
CA ASP A 29 -18.18 -9.35 -2.72
C ASP A 29 -19.17 -9.39 -1.55
N ILE A 30 -20.48 -9.42 -1.84
CA ILE A 30 -21.53 -9.57 -0.82
C ILE A 30 -21.45 -10.93 -0.10
N GLN A 31 -21.04 -12.00 -0.78
CA GLN A 31 -20.90 -13.32 -0.14
C GLN A 31 -19.70 -13.37 0.81
N VAL A 32 -18.58 -12.74 0.45
CA VAL A 32 -17.40 -12.63 1.32
C VAL A 32 -17.70 -11.77 2.54
N ILE A 33 -18.42 -10.65 2.37
CA ILE A 33 -18.76 -9.74 3.47
C ILE A 33 -19.69 -10.39 4.51
N ASN A 34 -20.59 -11.28 4.07
CA ASN A 34 -21.54 -11.98 4.94
C ASN A 34 -20.98 -13.26 5.57
N HIS A 35 -19.75 -13.66 5.25
CA HIS A 35 -19.17 -14.88 5.79
C HIS A 35 -18.83 -14.71 7.29
N GLN A 36 -19.15 -15.70 8.14
CA GLN A 36 -18.95 -15.59 9.59
C GLN A 36 -17.49 -15.36 10.00
N GLN A 37 -16.53 -15.86 9.22
CA GLN A 37 -15.09 -15.62 9.43
C GLN A 37 -14.62 -14.24 8.93
N TRP A 38 -15.47 -13.44 8.27
CA TRP A 38 -15.17 -12.09 7.82
C TRP A 38 -15.71 -11.04 8.80
N ASN A 39 -15.12 -10.96 9.99
CA ASN A 39 -15.55 -10.07 11.07
C ASN A 39 -14.38 -9.31 11.72
N TYR A 40 -14.71 -8.32 12.56
CA TYR A 40 -13.73 -7.44 13.23
C TYR A 40 -13.17 -7.98 14.54
N GLU A 41 -13.80 -8.97 15.17
CA GLU A 41 -13.37 -9.47 16.48
C GLU A 41 -12.16 -10.40 16.34
N GLY A 42 -12.30 -11.47 15.55
CA GLY A 42 -11.26 -12.49 15.36
C GLY A 42 -11.21 -13.08 13.96
N GLY A 43 -12.01 -12.56 13.03
CA GLY A 43 -12.08 -13.03 11.65
C GLY A 43 -10.93 -12.56 10.77
N TRP A 44 -10.89 -13.09 9.55
CA TRP A 44 -9.93 -12.75 8.49
C TRP A 44 -9.86 -11.26 8.18
N LYS A 45 -10.97 -10.52 8.31
CA LYS A 45 -10.99 -9.08 8.13
C LYS A 45 -10.07 -8.37 9.13
N ASN A 46 -10.13 -8.75 10.41
CA ASN A 46 -9.24 -8.23 11.44
C ASN A 46 -7.78 -8.65 11.17
N VAL A 47 -7.55 -9.91 10.84
CA VAL A 47 -6.20 -10.44 10.54
C VAL A 47 -5.55 -9.70 9.37
N LEU A 48 -6.26 -9.55 8.25
CA LEU A 48 -5.75 -8.89 7.06
C LEU A 48 -5.53 -7.40 7.28
N ASN A 49 -6.37 -6.74 8.07
CA ASN A 49 -6.18 -5.34 8.40
C ASN A 49 -4.92 -5.12 9.26
N ASN A 50 -4.71 -5.97 10.28
CA ASN A 50 -3.47 -5.94 11.08
C ASN A 50 -2.24 -6.33 10.25
N PHE A 51 -2.38 -7.33 9.37
CA PHE A 51 -1.31 -7.73 8.48
C PHE A 51 -0.92 -6.61 7.51
N ARG A 52 -1.90 -5.84 7.01
CA ARG A 52 -1.64 -4.65 6.18
C ARG A 52 -0.73 -3.66 6.89
N LEU A 53 -0.97 -3.39 8.18
CA LEU A 53 -0.15 -2.49 8.97
C LEU A 53 1.31 -2.96 9.06
N LEU A 54 1.55 -4.27 9.08
CA LEU A 54 2.89 -4.86 9.11
C LEU A 54 3.57 -4.85 7.73
N ILE A 55 2.84 -5.23 6.68
CA ILE A 55 3.43 -5.40 5.35
C ILE A 55 3.65 -4.08 4.61
N GLN A 56 2.83 -3.06 4.88
CA GLN A 56 2.94 -1.75 4.22
C GLN A 56 4.32 -1.09 4.37
N PRO A 57 4.91 -0.95 5.57
CA PRO A 57 6.26 -0.39 5.71
C PRO A 57 7.33 -1.27 5.05
N ILE A 58 7.15 -2.60 5.05
CA ILE A 58 8.08 -3.54 4.41
C ILE A 58 8.05 -3.36 2.88
N MET A 59 6.86 -3.32 2.27
CA MET A 59 6.73 -3.12 0.83
C MET A 59 7.27 -1.77 0.38
N MET A 60 7.04 -0.71 1.17
CA MET A 60 7.63 0.61 0.87
C MET A 60 9.17 0.57 0.91
N LEU A 61 9.75 -0.09 1.91
CA LEU A 61 11.20 -0.24 2.00
C LEU A 61 11.76 -1.02 0.79
N TRP A 62 11.11 -2.12 0.42
CA TRP A 62 11.46 -2.92 -0.75
C TRP A 62 11.35 -2.14 -2.05
N LEU A 63 10.36 -1.26 -2.18
CA LEU A 63 10.21 -0.41 -3.36
C LEU A 63 11.33 0.62 -3.47
N ILE A 64 11.79 1.17 -2.33
CA ILE A 64 12.84 2.19 -2.27
C ILE A 64 14.23 1.57 -2.49
N PHE A 65 14.42 0.31 -2.08
CA PHE A 65 15.73 -0.33 -2.04
C PHE A 65 16.49 -0.35 -3.39
N PRO A 66 15.88 -0.71 -4.54
CA PRO A 66 16.55 -0.65 -5.83
C PRO A 66 16.99 0.76 -6.24
N TRP A 67 16.25 1.80 -5.83
CA TRP A 67 16.58 3.18 -6.14
C TRP A 67 17.80 3.69 -5.36
N LEU A 68 18.11 3.06 -4.22
CA LEU A 68 19.34 3.37 -3.46
C LEU A 68 20.60 2.92 -4.19
N ASP A 69 20.51 1.88 -5.02
CA ASP A 69 21.64 1.40 -5.83
C ASP A 69 21.82 2.25 -7.10
N ILE A 70 20.71 2.68 -7.70
CA ILE A 70 20.71 3.50 -8.92
C ILE A 70 21.13 4.96 -8.64
N LEU A 71 20.79 5.50 -7.47
CA LEU A 71 21.13 6.86 -7.08
C LEU A 71 22.49 6.86 -6.36
N PRO A 72 23.56 7.47 -6.91
CA PRO A 72 24.88 7.54 -6.28
C PRO A 72 24.91 8.57 -5.13
N ASN A 73 23.89 8.57 -4.28
CA ASN A 73 23.69 9.56 -3.23
C ASN A 73 23.62 8.89 -1.87
N SER A 74 24.77 8.85 -1.20
CA SER A 74 24.93 8.34 0.17
C SER A 74 24.02 9.03 1.20
N LYS A 75 23.50 10.23 0.89
CA LYS A 75 22.56 10.95 1.76
C LYS A 75 21.17 10.32 1.80
N LEU A 76 20.77 9.57 0.76
CA LEU A 76 19.45 8.92 0.75
C LEU A 76 19.41 7.77 1.76
N GLY A 77 20.47 6.94 1.78
CA GLY A 77 20.63 5.89 2.79
C GLY A 77 20.74 6.45 4.21
N LEU A 78 21.42 7.59 4.37
CA LEU A 78 21.55 8.25 5.68
C LEU A 78 20.20 8.84 6.16
N GLY A 79 19.43 9.45 5.25
CA GLY A 79 18.08 9.96 5.54
C GLY A 79 17.09 8.84 5.89
N LEU A 80 17.16 7.69 5.23
CA LEU A 80 16.35 6.52 5.61
C LEU A 80 16.69 6.00 7.00
N ASN A 81 17.99 5.89 7.34
CA ASN A 81 18.40 5.48 8.68
C ASN A 81 17.93 6.46 9.77
N GLN A 82 18.00 7.76 9.50
CA GLN A 82 17.45 8.80 10.39
C GLN A 82 15.93 8.63 10.56
N LEU A 83 15.20 8.45 9.47
CA LEU A 83 13.75 8.24 9.51
C LEU A 83 13.37 7.01 10.34
N ILE A 84 14.08 5.88 10.16
CA ILE A 84 13.86 4.66 10.94
C ILE A 84 14.13 4.91 12.43
N SER A 85 15.21 5.64 12.75
CA SER A 85 15.55 6.02 14.13
C SER A 85 14.46 6.86 14.79
N GLU A 86 13.91 7.85 14.09
CA GLU A 86 12.82 8.69 14.59
C GLU A 86 11.52 7.90 14.80
N ILE A 87 11.17 7.00 13.87
CA ILE A 87 9.99 6.13 14.00
C ILE A 87 10.12 5.20 15.21
N ASN A 88 11.29 4.61 15.42
CA ASN A 88 11.55 3.73 16.57
C ASN A 88 11.51 4.49 17.90
N GLN A 89 12.00 5.73 17.93
CA GLN A 89 11.90 6.60 19.11
C GLN A 89 10.43 6.98 19.40
N CYS A 90 9.63 7.26 18.38
CA CYS A 90 8.20 7.53 18.52
C CYS A 90 7.44 6.36 19.17
N GLN A 91 7.79 5.10 18.87
CA GLN A 91 7.15 3.95 19.54
C GLN A 91 7.36 3.99 21.06
N SER A 92 8.56 4.36 21.53
CA SER A 92 8.83 4.47 22.97
C SER A 92 7.94 5.50 23.68
N PHE A 93 7.60 6.60 23.01
CA PHE A 93 6.67 7.62 23.51
C PHE A 93 5.23 7.10 23.69
N PHE A 94 4.77 6.19 22.83
CA PHE A 94 3.43 5.61 22.93
C PHE A 94 3.30 4.52 24.00
N TYR A 95 4.40 3.90 24.43
CA TYR A 95 4.40 2.88 25.50
C TYR A 95 4.60 3.48 26.91
N SER A 96 4.93 4.77 27.02
CA SER A 96 5.13 5.47 28.30
C SER A 96 3.90 6.25 28.82
N GLY A 97 2.69 5.92 28.33
CA GLY A 97 1.42 6.53 28.74
C GLY A 97 0.50 5.56 29.45
#